data_AF-A0A388T608-F1
#
_entry.id   AF-A0A388T608-F1
#
_cell.length_a   1.000
_cell.length_b   1.000
_cell.length_c   1.000
_cell.angle_alpha   90.00
_cell.angle_beta   90.00
_cell.angle_gamma   90.00
#
_symmetry.space_group_name_H-M   'P 1'
#
loop_
_entity.id
_entity.type
_entity.pdbx_description
1 polymer ?
#
loop_
_entity_poly.entity_id
_entity_poly.type
_entity_poly.pdbx_seq_one_letter_code
_entity_poly.pdbx_strand_id
1 'polypeptide(L)' 'MLETPKSAPATGVTAGSPSRIPLLKTPTSQLGRNGGPQHPDKRKAGGHGPTLEDEVVFLLPPADA' A
#
# COMPACT_ATOMS: atom_id res chain seq x y z
N MET A 1 -4.75 19.31 28.21
CA MET A 1 -3.96 18.79 27.07
C MET A 1 -3.61 17.35 27.43
N LEU A 2 -4.27 16.35 26.84
CA LEU A 2 -4.00 14.94 27.11
C LEU A 2 -2.95 14.46 26.09
N GLU A 3 -1.71 14.24 26.53
CA GLU A 3 -0.63 13.75 25.66
C GLU A 3 -0.72 12.22 25.56
N THR A 4 -0.92 11.69 24.36
CA THR A 4 -0.87 10.25 24.11
C THR A 4 0.58 9.79 23.93
N PRO A 5 1.08 8.78 24.67
CA PRO A 5 2.42 8.26 24.42
C PRO A 5 2.47 7.51 23.08
N LYS A 6 3.42 7.91 22.23
CA LYS A 6 3.79 7.22 20.98
C LYS A 6 4.24 5.80 21.33
N SER A 7 3.48 4.79 20.90
CA SER A 7 3.90 3.39 21.07
C SER A 7 5.23 3.14 20.35
N ALA A 8 6.22 2.66 21.10
CA ALA A 8 7.49 2.19 20.56
C ALA A 8 7.29 0.89 19.75
N PRO A 9 8.08 0.63 18.70
CA PRO A 9 8.01 -0.64 17.99
C PRO A 9 8.51 -1.78 18.90
N ALA A 10 7.74 -2.87 18.99
CA ALA A 10 8.14 -4.07 19.71
C ALA A 10 9.32 -4.74 19.00
N THR A 11 10.51 -4.71 19.60
CA THR A 11 11.69 -5.45 19.15
C THR A 11 11.58 -6.89 19.65
N GLY A 12 11.27 -7.83 18.75
CA GLY A 12 11.32 -9.25 19.11
C GLY A 12 10.36 -10.15 18.34
N VAL A 13 10.29 -10.06 17.02
CA VAL A 13 9.78 -11.16 16.19
C VAL A 13 10.97 -11.73 15.45
N THR A 14 11.33 -12.98 15.76
CA THR A 14 12.26 -13.78 14.98
C THR A 14 11.71 -13.85 13.56
N ALA A 15 12.25 -13.02 12.66
CA ALA A 15 11.81 -12.96 11.28
C ALA A 15 12.02 -14.34 10.65
N GLY A 16 10.92 -15.02 10.32
CA GLY A 16 10.96 -16.24 9.52
C GLY A 16 11.78 -15.99 8.26
N SER A 17 12.63 -16.94 7.89
CA SER A 17 13.45 -16.85 6.68
C SER A 17 12.57 -16.47 5.49
N PRO A 18 12.89 -15.44 4.70
CA PRO A 18 12.03 -15.01 3.61
C PRO A 18 11.91 -16.14 2.59
N SER A 19 10.66 -16.54 2.30
CA SER A 19 10.35 -17.43 1.19
C SER A 19 11.05 -16.93 -0.08
N ARG A 20 11.76 -17.81 -0.80
CA ARG A 20 12.35 -17.51 -2.12
C ARG A 20 11.32 -17.21 -3.21
N ILE A 21 10.03 -17.40 -2.93
CA ILE A 21 8.95 -17.13 -3.87
C ILE A 21 8.75 -15.61 -3.92
N PRO A 22 8.86 -14.96 -5.09
CA PRO A 22 8.53 -13.55 -5.23
C PRO A 22 7.07 -13.32 -4.82
N LEU A 23 6.85 -12.42 -3.87
CA LEU A 23 5.50 -12.05 -3.46
C LEU A 23 4.85 -11.22 -4.57
N LEU A 24 3.66 -11.64 -4.99
CA LEU A 24 2.85 -10.85 -5.89
C LEU A 24 2.37 -9.59 -5.16
N LYS A 25 2.31 -8.46 -5.87
CA LYS A 25 1.74 -7.23 -5.30
C LYS A 25 0.28 -7.49 -4.93
N THR A 26 -0.06 -7.27 -3.66
CA THR A 26 -1.44 -7.29 -3.16
C THR A 26 -1.89 -5.86 -2.87
N PRO A 27 -2.46 -5.14 -3.84
CA PRO A 27 -2.90 -3.77 -3.60
C PRO A 27 -4.03 -3.73 -2.57
N THR A 28 -4.12 -2.64 -1.82
CA THR A 28 -5.21 -2.45 -0.85
C THR A 28 -6.53 -2.25 -1.60
N SER A 29 -7.53 -3.09 -1.31
CA SER A 29 -8.91 -2.87 -1.78
C SER A 29 -9.68 -2.07 -0.73
N GLN A 30 -10.22 -0.92 -1.12
CA GLN A 30 -11.02 -0.07 -0.25
C GLN A 30 -12.48 -0.12 -0.70
N LEU A 31 -13.40 -0.38 0.24
CA LEU A 31 -14.84 -0.46 -0.06
C LEU A 31 -15.54 0.91 -0.07
N GLY A 32 -14.87 1.95 0.43
CA GLY A 32 -15.38 3.32 0.49
C GLY A 32 -14.64 4.27 -0.45
N ARG A 33 -15.13 5.51 -0.59
CA ARG A 33 -14.58 6.51 -1.51
C ARG A 33 -13.59 7.43 -0.79
N ASN A 34 -12.28 7.26 -1.06
CA ASN A 34 -11.20 8.02 -0.42
C ASN A 34 -10.44 8.90 -1.43
N GLY A 35 -11.08 9.94 -1.95
CA GLY A 35 -10.39 10.97 -2.76
C GLY A 35 -9.96 10.54 -4.17
N GLY A 36 -10.39 9.35 -4.62
CA GLY A 36 -10.16 8.86 -5.99
C GLY A 36 -8.74 8.33 -6.23
N PRO A 37 -8.48 7.84 -7.46
CA PRO A 37 -7.21 7.23 -7.83
C PRO A 37 -6.08 8.26 -7.85
N GLN A 38 -4.89 7.84 -7.40
CA GLN A 38 -3.66 8.62 -7.40
C GLN A 38 -2.54 7.83 -8.08
N HIS A 39 -1.60 8.50 -8.75
CA HIS A 39 -0.46 7.83 -9.36
C HIS A 39 0.32 6.98 -8.31
N PRO A 40 0.65 5.71 -8.60
CA PRO A 40 1.34 4.81 -7.64
C PRO A 40 2.64 5.40 -7.08
N ASP A 41 3.41 6.14 -7.89
CA ASP A 41 4.64 6.78 -7.41
C ASP A 41 4.38 7.84 -6.33
N LYS A 42 3.26 8.57 -6.44
CA LYS A 42 2.88 9.58 -5.44
C LYS A 42 2.46 8.94 -4.12
N ARG A 43 1.76 7.79 -4.17
CA ARG A 43 1.44 6.97 -2.99
C ARG A 43 2.74 6.47 -2.32
N LYS A 44 3.65 5.92 -3.14
CA LYS A 44 4.93 5.38 -2.68
C LYS A 44 5.82 6.45 -2.05
N ALA A 45 5.89 7.64 -2.63
CA ALA A 45 6.60 8.79 -2.07
C ALA A 45 6.05 9.20 -0.69
N GLY A 46 4.75 9.03 -0.47
CA GLY A 46 4.09 9.23 0.83
C GLY A 46 4.21 8.05 1.81
N GLY A 47 4.92 6.97 1.47
CA GLY A 47 5.03 5.78 2.31
C GLY A 47 3.80 4.87 2.31
N HIS A 48 2.88 5.07 1.37
CA HIS A 48 1.67 4.25 1.22
C HIS A 48 1.78 3.32 0.02
N GLY A 49 1.21 2.10 0.16
CA GLY A 49 1.02 1.21 -0.98
C GLY A 49 -0.06 1.72 -1.93
N PRO A 50 0.01 1.38 -3.23
CA PRO A 50 -1.06 1.67 -4.18
C PRO A 50 -2.34 0.91 -3.81
N THR A 51 -3.49 1.51 -4.11
CA THR A 51 -4.79 0.82 -4.02
C THR A 51 -5.13 0.13 -5.33
N LEU A 52 -6.10 -0.78 -5.28
CA LEU A 52 -6.60 -1.45 -6.49
C LEU A 52 -7.06 -0.46 -7.55
N GLU A 53 -7.75 0.63 -7.17
CA GLU A 53 -8.15 1.69 -8.11
C GLU A 53 -6.97 2.42 -8.76
N ASP A 54 -5.83 2.60 -8.06
CA ASP A 54 -4.67 3.28 -8.65
C ASP A 54 -4.05 2.40 -9.74
N GLU A 55 -3.91 1.12 -9.45
CA GLU A 55 -3.36 0.13 -10.38
C GLU A 55 -4.27 -0.01 -11.61
N VAL A 56 -5.59 -0.04 -11.42
CA VAL A 56 -6.54 -0.12 -12.55
C VAL A 56 -6.47 1.13 -13.44
N VAL A 57 -6.36 2.32 -12.85
CA VAL A 57 -6.41 3.59 -13.60
C VAL A 57 -5.08 3.95 -14.25
N PHE A 58 -3.95 3.61 -13.62
CA PHE A 58 -2.62 4.05 -14.05
C PHE A 58 -1.71 2.95 -14.58
N LEU A 59 -1.96 1.67 -14.25
CA LEU A 59 -1.13 0.55 -14.76
C LEU A 59 -1.74 -0.17 -15.95
N LEU A 60 -3.07 -0.15 -16.12
CA LEU A 60 -3.71 -0.79 -17.27
C LEU A 60 -3.67 0.16 -18.47
N PRO A 61 -3.33 -0.31 -19.67
CA PRO A 61 -3.52 0.46 -20.89
C PRO A 61 -5.01 0.81 -21.05
N PRO A 62 -5.34 1.96 -21.67
CA PRO A 62 -6.73 2.29 -21.98
C PRO A 62 -7.35 1.15 -22.82
N ALA A 63 -8.61 0.82 -22.54
CA ALA A 63 -9.28 -0.39 -23.04
C ALA A 63 -9.49 -0.44 -24.57
N ASP A 64 -9.05 0.58 -25.31
CA ASP A 64 -9.18 0.70 -26.76
C ASP A 64 -7.83 0.43 -27.45
N ALA A 65 -7.52 -0.86 -27.66
CA ALA A 65 -6.41 -1.33 -28.50
C ALA A 65 -6.85 -2.50 -29.38
#